data_AF-A0A9W6TUV2-F1
#
_entry.id   AF-A0A9W6TUV2-F1
#
_cell.length_a   1.000
_cell.length_b   1.000
_cell.length_c   1.000
_cell.angle_alpha   90.00
_cell.angle_beta   90.00
_cell.angle_gamma   90.00
#
_symmetry.space_group_name_H-M   'P 1'
#
loop_
_entity.id
_entity.type
_entity.pdbx_description
1 polymer ?
#
loop_
_entity_poly.entity_id
_entity_poly.type
_entity_poly.pdbx_seq_one_letter_code
_entity_poly.pdbx_strand_id
1 'polypeptide(L)'
;MSPVAGSRRAVAAVGSDYLFYLTVDRIEVIEADQDKEPALSEVSSPVSVASADIIAEAAPAQVNAIGGGPIAFSPRFIAGEKGDVEKGRARYLNTLEWRKENDIDNILVTPHPSFEVIKKHYPQYFHGRTRDGQPVYYERPGKIDLPALKREGLSIDDLLRHYMYITEYLWRVVEPDDSGRSITVLDVTGIGMYDLGGEVLDFIKRASAFTGAHYPERSAHIFIINIPGWFNMIWRMVKPLIDPVTREKVHSPASVLFVAP
;
A
#
# COMPACT_ATOMS: atom_id res chain seq x y z
N MET A 1 25.27 28.05 -24.98
CA MET A 1 24.58 26.78 -25.29
C MET A 1 23.12 26.97 -24.91
N SER A 2 22.23 26.82 -25.88
CA SER A 2 20.80 27.13 -25.75
C SER A 2 20.10 26.16 -24.79
N PRO A 3 19.03 26.61 -24.09
CA PRO A 3 18.21 25.72 -23.27
C PRO A 3 17.40 24.79 -24.19
N VAL A 4 17.51 23.48 -23.98
CA VAL A 4 16.60 22.51 -24.61
C VAL A 4 15.33 22.48 -23.78
N ALA A 5 14.29 23.12 -24.33
CA ALA A 5 12.94 23.11 -23.81
C ALA A 5 12.29 21.72 -23.95
N GLY A 6 11.45 21.36 -22.99
CA GLY A 6 10.46 20.29 -23.15
C GLY A 6 10.10 19.53 -21.89
N SER A 7 9.56 20.20 -20.86
CA SER A 7 8.82 19.47 -19.82
C SER A 7 7.54 18.91 -20.44
N ARG A 8 7.52 17.60 -20.75
CA ARG A 8 6.31 16.94 -21.23
C ARG A 8 5.39 16.67 -20.04
N ARG A 9 4.36 17.51 -19.89
CA ARG A 9 3.22 17.24 -19.00
C ARG A 9 2.34 16.18 -19.68
N ALA A 10 2.22 15.00 -19.08
CA ALA A 10 1.15 14.08 -19.40
C ALA A 10 -0.06 14.41 -18.52
N VAL A 11 -1.14 14.88 -19.12
CA VAL A 11 -2.42 15.13 -18.44
C VAL A 11 -3.32 13.94 -18.73
N ALA A 12 -3.59 13.12 -17.72
CA ALA A 12 -4.66 12.13 -17.78
C ALA A 12 -5.89 12.73 -17.10
N ALA A 13 -6.82 13.25 -17.91
CA ALA A 13 -8.16 13.55 -17.43
C ALA A 13 -9.04 12.32 -17.70
N VAL A 14 -9.49 11.67 -16.63
CA VAL A 14 -10.61 10.73 -16.69
C VAL A 14 -11.70 11.32 -15.81
N GLY A 15 -12.92 11.40 -16.35
CA GLY A 15 -14.02 12.18 -15.79
C GLY A 15 -14.35 11.87 -14.32
N SER A 16 -14.75 12.95 -13.64
CA SER A 16 -15.17 13.10 -12.23
C SER A 16 -14.10 12.80 -11.16
N ASP A 17 -13.42 13.89 -10.81
CA ASP A 17 -12.91 14.29 -9.47
C ASP A 17 -11.64 13.70 -8.88
N TYR A 18 -10.68 13.24 -9.68
CA TYR A 18 -9.30 13.18 -9.22
C TYR A 18 -8.30 13.62 -10.29
N LEU A 19 -7.58 14.70 -10.00
CA LEU A 19 -6.48 15.23 -10.80
C LEU A 19 -5.17 15.01 -10.03
N PHE A 20 -4.36 14.05 -10.46
CA PHE A 20 -3.07 13.78 -9.85
C PHE A 20 -1.93 14.33 -10.73
N TYR A 21 -1.02 15.08 -10.11
CA TYR A 21 0.25 15.48 -10.69
C TYR A 21 1.38 14.73 -9.99
N LEU A 22 1.86 13.65 -10.61
CA LEU A 22 3.14 13.03 -10.20
C LEU A 22 4.24 13.73 -10.98
N THR A 23 4.92 14.67 -10.30
CA THR A 23 6.10 15.34 -10.83
C THR A 23 7.30 14.81 -10.07
N VAL A 24 8.07 13.94 -10.72
CA VAL A 24 9.36 13.49 -10.20
C VAL A 24 10.43 14.35 -10.87
N ASP A 25 10.77 15.48 -10.25
CA ASP A 25 11.73 16.44 -10.81
C ASP A 25 13.17 15.91 -10.78
N ARG A 26 13.52 15.06 -9.79
CA ARG A 26 14.84 14.42 -9.65
C ARG A 26 14.75 13.25 -8.68
N ILE A 27 15.42 12.13 -8.97
CA ILE A 27 15.70 11.06 -7.99
C ILE A 27 17.20 11.07 -7.76
N GLU A 28 17.63 11.34 -6.53
CA GLU A 28 19.03 11.24 -6.10
C GLU A 28 19.16 10.10 -5.10
N VAL A 29 20.14 9.23 -5.34
CA VAL A 29 20.56 8.23 -4.37
C VAL A 29 21.66 8.88 -3.54
N ILE A 30 21.38 9.14 -2.27
CA ILE A 30 22.37 9.69 -1.34
C ILE A 30 22.90 8.51 -0.53
N GLU A 31 24.17 8.17 -0.72
CA GLU A 31 24.86 7.29 0.23
C GLU A 31 25.01 8.04 1.55
N ALA A 32 24.53 7.44 2.64
CA ALA A 32 24.63 8.04 3.96
C ALA A 32 26.10 8.08 4.40
N ASP A 33 26.66 9.28 4.47
CA ASP A 33 27.96 9.55 5.10
C ASP A 33 27.78 9.34 6.61
N GLN A 34 28.32 8.23 7.15
CA GLN A 34 28.08 7.79 8.53
C GLN A 34 28.71 8.69 9.60
N ASP A 35 29.47 9.71 9.20
CA ASP A 35 30.28 10.54 10.12
C ASP A 35 29.80 12.00 10.27
N LYS A 36 28.59 12.36 9.81
CA LYS A 36 28.01 13.70 10.03
C LYS A 36 26.71 13.66 10.82
N GLU A 37 26.81 13.98 12.11
CA GLU A 37 25.69 14.41 12.94
C GLU A 37 24.98 15.62 12.29
N PRO A 38 23.65 15.64 12.17
CA PRO A 38 22.96 16.78 11.60
C PRO A 38 22.93 17.94 12.60
N ALA A 39 23.57 19.04 12.22
CA ALA A 39 23.49 20.32 12.94
C ALA A 39 22.04 20.83 12.97
N LEU A 40 21.54 21.09 14.17
CA LEU A 40 20.29 21.82 14.41
C LEU A 40 20.42 23.24 13.83
N SER A 41 19.70 23.55 12.76
CA SER A 41 19.64 24.90 12.22
C SER A 41 18.55 25.75 12.91
N GLU A 42 18.97 26.95 13.25
CA GLU A 42 18.27 27.98 14.02
C GLU A 42 17.04 28.53 13.30
N VAL A 43 15.96 28.72 14.07
CA VAL A 43 14.77 29.46 13.65
C VAL A 43 14.91 30.92 14.06
N SER A 44 14.85 31.86 13.11
CA SER A 44 14.62 33.30 13.34
C SER A 44 13.50 33.79 12.41
N SER A 45 12.29 34.07 12.92
CA SER A 45 11.73 35.36 13.44
C SER A 45 11.11 36.26 12.36
N PRO A 46 10.22 37.24 12.66
CA PRO A 46 9.01 37.22 13.52
C PRO A 46 7.78 37.89 12.83
N VAL A 47 6.53 37.58 13.21
CA VAL A 47 5.39 38.51 12.98
C VAL A 47 4.42 38.51 14.18
N SER A 48 3.98 39.73 14.48
CA SER A 48 3.33 40.34 15.64
C SER A 48 2.15 39.67 16.35
N VAL A 49 2.11 39.95 17.65
CA VAL A 49 1.09 39.70 18.69
C VAL A 49 -0.17 40.56 18.53
N ALA A 50 -1.35 39.93 18.67
CA ALA A 50 -2.60 40.45 19.26
C ALA A 50 -3.63 39.29 19.22
N SER A 51 -4.40 38.90 20.23
CA SER A 51 -4.56 39.21 21.65
C SER A 51 -5.25 37.99 22.29
N ALA A 52 -5.36 37.99 23.62
CA ALA A 52 -5.62 36.88 24.52
C ALA A 52 -6.94 36.08 24.36
N ASP A 53 -6.91 34.90 24.98
CA ASP A 53 -8.03 34.05 25.44
C ASP A 53 -8.60 33.02 24.46
N ILE A 54 -8.06 31.80 24.53
CA ILE A 54 -8.75 30.51 24.81
C ILE A 54 -7.66 29.42 24.70
N ILE A 55 -7.10 29.01 25.85
CA ILE A 55 -6.36 27.74 25.93
C ILE A 55 -7.41 26.65 26.15
N ALA A 56 -7.92 26.10 25.05
CA ALA A 56 -8.51 24.76 25.09
C ALA A 56 -7.33 23.79 24.98
N GLU A 57 -6.98 23.18 26.10
CA GLU A 57 -6.04 22.08 26.19
C GLU A 57 -6.53 20.95 25.27
N ALA A 58 -5.96 20.85 24.08
CA ALA A 58 -6.19 19.73 23.19
C ALA A 58 -5.63 18.49 23.88
N ALA A 59 -6.52 17.64 24.38
CA ALA A 59 -6.17 16.38 25.00
C ALA A 59 -5.21 15.60 24.09
N PRO A 60 -4.15 14.97 24.63
CA PRO A 60 -3.25 14.15 23.83
C PRO A 60 -4.08 13.05 23.14
N ALA A 61 -3.87 12.89 21.83
CA ALA A 61 -4.45 11.79 21.07
C ALA A 61 -4.18 10.49 21.83
N GLN A 62 -5.26 9.78 22.20
CA GLN A 62 -5.14 8.50 22.88
C GLN A 62 -4.30 7.58 22.01
N VAL A 63 -3.08 7.27 22.48
CA VAL A 63 -2.32 6.14 21.97
C VAL A 63 -3.09 4.91 22.41
N ASN A 64 -4.05 4.49 21.59
CA ASN A 64 -4.67 3.18 21.77
C ASN A 64 -3.52 2.18 21.75
N ALA A 65 -3.26 1.53 22.88
CA ALA A 65 -2.41 0.36 22.88
C ALA A 65 -2.92 -0.55 21.76
N ILE A 66 -2.02 -0.99 20.87
CA ILE A 66 -2.35 -1.96 19.83
C ILE A 66 -2.67 -3.27 20.57
N GLY A 67 -3.90 -3.36 21.07
CA GLY A 67 -4.38 -4.49 21.82
C GLY A 67 -4.51 -5.67 20.88
N GLY A 68 -3.85 -6.77 21.22
CA GLY A 68 -4.21 -8.06 20.62
C GLY A 68 -5.68 -8.37 20.91
N GLY A 69 -6.36 -9.00 19.96
CA GLY A 69 -7.75 -9.42 20.12
C GLY A 69 -8.57 -9.38 18.84
N PRO A 70 -9.73 -10.07 18.85
CA PRO A 70 -10.58 -10.23 17.68
C PRO A 70 -11.16 -8.90 17.20
N ILE A 71 -11.32 -8.77 15.89
CA ILE A 71 -11.96 -7.60 15.27
C ILE A 71 -13.48 -7.63 15.50
N ALA A 72 -14.09 -6.45 15.68
CA ALA A 72 -15.54 -6.34 15.74
C ALA A 72 -16.19 -6.54 14.35
N PHE A 73 -17.47 -6.91 14.32
CA PHE A 73 -18.25 -6.93 13.08
C PHE A 73 -18.33 -5.53 12.49
N SER A 74 -18.17 -5.42 11.18
CA SER A 74 -18.19 -4.16 10.45
C SER A 74 -19.09 -4.22 9.23
N PRO A 75 -19.82 -3.13 8.90
CA PRO A 75 -20.58 -3.00 7.67
C PRO A 75 -19.77 -3.29 6.40
N ARG A 76 -18.43 -3.15 6.43
CA ARG A 76 -17.56 -3.44 5.28
C ARG A 76 -17.69 -4.88 4.78
N PHE A 77 -17.99 -5.83 5.66
CA PHE A 77 -18.19 -7.23 5.28
C PHE A 77 -19.47 -7.42 4.46
N ILE A 78 -20.54 -6.68 4.79
CA ILE A 78 -21.79 -6.68 4.01
C ILE A 78 -21.57 -5.95 2.68
N ALA A 79 -20.86 -4.82 2.70
CA ALA A 79 -20.53 -4.07 1.50
C ALA A 79 -19.72 -4.89 0.50
N GLY A 80 -18.72 -5.64 0.99
CA GLY A 80 -17.94 -6.58 0.17
C GLY A 80 -18.75 -7.73 -0.43
N GLU A 81 -19.96 -7.98 0.06
CA GLU A 81 -20.94 -8.95 -0.46
C GLU A 81 -22.14 -8.27 -1.13
N LYS A 82 -21.98 -7.01 -1.58
CA LYS A 82 -22.99 -6.26 -2.35
C LYS A 82 -24.33 -6.10 -1.63
N GLY A 83 -24.29 -5.95 -0.30
CA GLY A 83 -25.49 -5.75 0.52
C GLY A 83 -26.10 -7.04 1.07
N ASP A 84 -25.57 -8.21 0.70
CA ASP A 84 -26.03 -9.51 1.21
C ASP A 84 -25.58 -9.68 2.67
N VAL A 85 -26.51 -9.48 3.60
CA VAL A 85 -26.24 -9.51 5.04
C VAL A 85 -25.78 -10.89 5.51
N GLU A 86 -26.37 -11.96 5.00
CA GLU A 86 -26.05 -13.33 5.40
C GLU A 86 -24.65 -13.72 4.90
N LYS A 87 -24.32 -13.41 3.63
CA LYS A 87 -22.96 -13.62 3.13
C LYS A 87 -21.93 -12.75 3.84
N GLY A 88 -22.27 -11.49 4.14
CA GLY A 88 -21.39 -10.59 4.89
C GLY A 88 -21.07 -11.15 6.29
N ARG A 89 -22.08 -11.68 7.00
CA ARG A 89 -21.88 -12.37 8.28
C ARG A 89 -21.04 -13.63 8.13
N ALA A 90 -21.30 -14.45 7.12
CA ALA A 90 -20.52 -15.66 6.86
C ALA A 90 -19.03 -15.34 6.59
N ARG A 91 -18.75 -14.30 5.78
CA ARG A 91 -17.39 -13.83 5.50
C ARG A 91 -16.67 -13.29 6.74
N TYR A 92 -17.39 -12.58 7.60
CA TYR A 92 -16.86 -12.14 8.89
C TYR A 92 -16.47 -13.33 9.78
N LEU A 93 -17.34 -14.34 9.90
CA LEU A 93 -17.05 -15.54 10.70
C LEU A 93 -15.85 -16.32 10.15
N ASN A 94 -15.77 -16.50 8.83
CA ASN A 94 -14.61 -17.10 8.17
C ASN A 94 -13.33 -16.28 8.45
N THR A 95 -13.43 -14.95 8.45
CA THR A 95 -12.29 -14.09 8.78
C THR A 95 -11.86 -14.26 10.24
N LEU A 96 -12.77 -14.40 11.20
CA LEU A 96 -12.40 -14.68 12.59
C LEU A 96 -11.67 -16.03 12.74
N GLU A 97 -12.13 -17.05 12.02
CA GLU A 97 -11.47 -18.37 12.00
C GLU A 97 -10.06 -18.27 11.40
N TRP A 98 -9.92 -17.66 10.23
CA TRP A 98 -8.61 -17.43 9.59
C TRP A 98 -7.65 -16.64 10.49
N ARG A 99 -8.14 -15.59 11.16
CA ARG A 99 -7.34 -14.79 12.09
C ARG A 99 -6.81 -15.63 13.26
N LYS A 100 -7.63 -16.54 13.77
CA LYS A 100 -7.25 -17.47 14.84
C LYS A 100 -6.21 -18.49 14.35
N GLU A 101 -6.43 -19.09 13.18
CA GLU A 101 -5.52 -20.08 12.59
C GLU A 101 -4.13 -19.52 12.27
N ASN A 102 -4.06 -18.24 11.89
CA ASN A 102 -2.83 -17.58 11.45
C ASN A 102 -2.23 -16.64 12.51
N ASP A 103 -2.75 -16.64 13.73
CA ASP A 103 -2.32 -15.76 14.84
C ASP A 103 -2.16 -14.29 14.38
N ILE A 104 -3.20 -13.77 13.73
CA ILE A 104 -3.19 -12.42 13.15
C ILE A 104 -3.38 -11.37 14.25
N ASP A 105 -4.18 -11.67 15.27
CA ASP A 105 -4.46 -10.73 16.35
C ASP A 105 -3.23 -10.36 17.17
N ASN A 106 -2.21 -11.23 17.21
CA ASN A 106 -0.96 -10.98 17.92
C ASN A 106 0.21 -10.62 16.98
N ILE A 107 0.01 -10.55 15.66
CA ILE A 107 1.10 -10.42 14.68
C ILE A 107 1.99 -9.19 14.90
N LEU A 108 1.42 -8.09 15.40
CA LEU A 108 2.14 -6.83 15.64
C LEU A 108 2.90 -6.80 16.98
N VAL A 109 2.55 -7.69 17.91
CA VAL A 109 3.19 -7.78 19.24
C VAL A 109 4.10 -9.01 19.36
N THR A 110 4.00 -9.95 18.43
CA THR A 110 4.93 -11.07 18.28
C THR A 110 6.21 -10.60 17.57
N PRO A 111 7.41 -10.96 18.06
CA PRO A 111 8.66 -10.59 17.42
C PRO A 111 8.71 -11.02 15.94
N HIS A 112 9.15 -10.10 15.07
CA HIS A 112 9.33 -10.36 13.65
C HIS A 112 10.83 -10.35 13.29
N PRO A 113 11.57 -11.44 13.55
CA PRO A 113 13.03 -11.48 13.38
C PRO A 113 13.48 -11.25 11.93
N SER A 114 12.69 -11.71 10.95
CA SER A 114 13.01 -11.59 9.53
C SER A 114 12.65 -10.23 8.92
N PHE A 115 12.11 -9.28 9.71
CA PHE A 115 11.60 -8.01 9.17
C PHE A 115 12.67 -7.27 8.37
N GLU A 116 13.81 -6.97 8.99
CA GLU A 116 14.90 -6.21 8.36
C GLU A 116 15.45 -6.88 7.10
N VAL A 117 15.62 -8.21 7.15
CA VAL A 117 16.09 -9.00 5.99
C VAL A 117 15.08 -8.92 4.84
N ILE A 118 13.79 -9.06 5.13
CA ILE A 118 12.75 -8.94 4.12
C ILE A 118 12.69 -7.52 3.56
N LYS A 119 12.73 -6.48 4.40
CA LYS A 119 12.72 -5.07 3.95
C LYS A 119 13.88 -4.74 3.02
N LYS A 120 15.05 -5.31 3.26
CA LYS A 120 16.23 -5.14 2.41
C LYS A 120 16.04 -5.71 1.00
N HIS A 121 15.31 -6.83 0.89
CA HIS A 121 15.15 -7.58 -0.37
C HIS A 121 13.76 -7.44 -1.01
N TYR A 122 12.83 -6.73 -0.35
CA TYR A 122 11.49 -6.47 -0.84
C TYR A 122 11.05 -5.04 -0.51
N PRO A 123 11.23 -4.10 -1.45
CA PRO A 123 10.89 -2.69 -1.23
C PRO A 123 9.38 -2.47 -1.10
N GLN A 124 8.97 -2.10 0.11
CA GLN A 124 7.60 -1.77 0.51
C GLN A 124 7.65 -0.59 1.47
N TYR A 125 6.71 0.35 1.41
CA TYR A 125 6.67 1.45 2.38
C TYR A 125 5.32 2.16 2.41
N PHE A 126 4.97 2.71 3.56
CA PHE A 126 3.89 3.69 3.69
C PHE A 126 4.49 5.08 3.59
N HIS A 127 3.95 5.93 2.74
CA HIS A 127 4.45 7.30 2.63
C HIS A 127 3.36 8.28 2.22
N GLY A 128 3.14 9.30 3.04
CA GLY A 128 2.15 10.34 2.77
C GLY A 128 0.70 9.85 2.83
N ARG A 129 -0.22 10.79 2.56
CA ARG A 129 -1.66 10.56 2.45
C ARG A 129 -2.18 11.33 1.25
N THR A 130 -3.30 10.88 0.68
CA THR A 130 -4.01 11.64 -0.36
C THR A 130 -4.59 12.93 0.22
N ARG A 131 -5.12 13.79 -0.66
CA ARG A 131 -5.85 15.00 -0.26
C ARG A 131 -7.02 14.69 0.69
N ASP A 132 -7.67 13.54 0.52
CA ASP A 132 -8.80 13.10 1.35
C ASP A 132 -8.35 12.26 2.56
N GLY A 133 -7.04 12.26 2.87
CA GLY A 133 -6.50 11.63 4.06
C GLY A 133 -6.25 10.12 3.94
N GLN A 134 -6.40 9.51 2.77
CA GLN A 134 -6.16 8.06 2.61
C GLN A 134 -4.65 7.76 2.63
N PRO A 135 -4.16 6.80 3.43
CA PRO A 135 -2.75 6.41 3.42
C PRO A 135 -2.35 5.83 2.06
N VAL A 136 -1.10 6.10 1.67
CA VAL A 136 -0.52 5.55 0.44
C VAL A 136 0.51 4.49 0.77
N TYR A 137 0.28 3.28 0.27
CA TYR A 137 1.18 2.14 0.34
C TYR A 137 1.87 1.94 -1.00
N TYR A 138 3.19 1.81 -0.99
CA TYR A 138 4.02 1.61 -2.16
C TYR A 138 4.68 0.25 -2.10
N GLU A 139 4.70 -0.44 -3.23
CA GLU A 139 5.30 -1.76 -3.33
C GLU A 139 5.95 -1.95 -4.70
N ARG A 140 7.14 -2.58 -4.70
CA ARG A 140 7.91 -2.87 -5.92
C ARG A 140 8.10 -4.37 -6.10
N PRO A 141 7.07 -5.12 -6.55
CA PRO A 141 7.15 -6.58 -6.68
C PRO A 141 8.25 -7.04 -7.65
N GLY A 142 8.57 -6.24 -8.69
CA GLY A 142 9.67 -6.52 -9.63
C GLY A 142 11.07 -6.35 -9.04
N LYS A 143 11.17 -5.97 -7.77
CA LYS A 143 12.43 -5.81 -7.04
C LYS A 143 12.56 -6.80 -5.87
N ILE A 144 11.69 -7.80 -5.80
CA ILE A 144 11.83 -8.89 -4.83
C ILE A 144 13.03 -9.75 -5.23
N ASP A 145 14.04 -9.81 -4.36
CA ASP A 145 15.19 -10.71 -4.53
C ASP A 145 14.92 -12.06 -3.83
N LEU A 146 14.08 -12.90 -4.45
CA LEU A 146 13.77 -14.24 -3.95
C LEU A 146 15.02 -15.12 -3.77
N PRO A 147 16.01 -15.12 -4.67
CA PRO A 147 17.26 -15.86 -4.46
C PRO A 147 18.00 -15.43 -3.20
N ALA A 148 18.05 -14.13 -2.88
CA ALA A 148 18.65 -13.65 -1.64
C ALA A 148 17.86 -14.08 -0.41
N LEU A 149 16.53 -13.91 -0.43
CA LEU A 149 15.67 -14.33 0.68
C LEU A 149 15.85 -15.82 1.00
N LYS A 150 15.94 -16.67 -0.03
CA LYS A 150 16.22 -18.11 0.16
C LYS A 150 17.60 -18.40 0.73
N ARG A 151 18.63 -17.64 0.35
CA ARG A 151 19.98 -17.78 0.94
C ARG A 151 19.99 -17.42 2.42
N GLU A 152 19.10 -16.52 2.84
CA GLU A 152 18.84 -16.18 4.25
C GLU A 152 17.90 -17.18 4.94
N GLY A 153 17.51 -18.27 4.25
CA GLY A 153 16.65 -19.33 4.79
C GLY A 153 15.15 -19.00 4.80
N LEU A 154 14.72 -17.94 4.11
CA LEU A 154 13.32 -17.51 4.06
C LEU A 154 12.56 -18.14 2.90
N SER A 155 11.32 -18.52 3.19
CA SER A 155 10.36 -19.11 2.27
C SER A 155 9.33 -18.08 1.78
N ILE A 156 8.47 -18.51 0.84
CA ILE A 156 7.30 -17.72 0.44
C ILE A 156 6.31 -17.55 1.61
N ASP A 157 6.25 -18.51 2.54
CA ASP A 157 5.38 -18.42 3.71
C ASP A 157 5.86 -17.32 4.67
N ASP A 158 7.17 -17.16 4.83
CA ASP A 158 7.75 -16.05 5.60
C ASP A 158 7.43 -14.70 4.96
N LEU A 159 7.47 -14.62 3.62
CA LEU A 159 7.12 -13.41 2.87
C LEU A 159 5.63 -13.09 3.02
N LEU A 160 4.76 -14.10 3.01
CA LEU A 160 3.31 -13.92 3.23
C LEU A 160 3.01 -13.50 4.66
N ARG A 161 3.71 -14.07 5.66
CA ARG A 161 3.59 -13.66 7.05
C ARG A 161 4.01 -12.19 7.22
N HIS A 162 5.09 -11.77 6.56
CA HIS A 162 5.47 -10.35 6.50
C HIS A 162 4.38 -9.49 5.84
N TYR A 163 3.78 -9.96 4.73
CA TYR A 163 2.71 -9.21 4.06
C TYR A 163 1.47 -9.04 4.95
N MET A 164 1.10 -10.08 5.72
CA MET A 164 0.06 -10.00 6.74
C MET A 164 0.42 -8.99 7.84
N TYR A 165 1.69 -8.96 8.27
CA TYR A 165 2.19 -8.00 9.27
C TYR A 165 2.03 -6.56 8.76
N ILE A 166 2.49 -6.27 7.54
CA ILE A 166 2.37 -4.95 6.93
C ILE A 166 0.90 -4.56 6.74
N THR A 167 0.04 -5.52 6.38
CA THR A 167 -1.42 -5.30 6.26
C THR A 167 -2.05 -4.94 7.60
N GLU A 168 -1.73 -5.66 8.67
CA GLU A 168 -2.25 -5.31 10.01
C GLU A 168 -1.66 -4.00 10.53
N TYR A 169 -0.39 -3.70 10.23
CA TYR A 169 0.22 -2.42 10.58
C TYR A 169 -0.51 -1.26 9.91
N LEU A 170 -0.89 -1.40 8.64
CA LEU A 170 -1.71 -0.41 7.94
C LEU A 170 -3.04 -0.17 8.68
N TRP A 171 -3.77 -1.23 9.04
CA TRP A 171 -5.14 -1.08 9.58
C TRP A 171 -5.25 -0.91 11.09
N ARG A 172 -4.19 -1.20 11.86
CA ARG A 172 -4.17 -1.01 13.31
C ARG A 172 -3.37 0.21 13.75
N VAL A 173 -2.47 0.71 12.90
CA VAL A 173 -1.54 1.80 13.26
C VAL A 173 -1.69 3.00 12.33
N VAL A 174 -1.55 2.79 11.03
CA VAL A 174 -1.55 3.91 10.06
C VAL A 174 -2.95 4.47 9.84
N GLU A 175 -3.95 3.59 9.73
CA GLU A 175 -5.36 3.90 9.49
C GLU A 175 -6.25 3.02 10.37
N PRO A 176 -6.37 3.33 11.67
CA PRO A 176 -7.19 2.56 12.61
C PRO A 176 -8.69 2.76 12.40
N ASP A 177 -9.12 3.73 11.57
CA ASP A 177 -10.52 3.86 11.18
C ASP A 177 -10.95 2.60 10.41
N ASP A 178 -12.01 1.96 10.91
CA ASP A 178 -12.55 0.74 10.36
C ASP A 178 -13.11 0.89 8.93
N SER A 179 -13.57 2.11 8.61
CA SER A 179 -14.04 2.52 7.29
C SER A 179 -12.90 3.07 6.40
N GLY A 180 -11.71 3.20 6.97
CA GLY A 180 -10.52 3.69 6.29
C GLY A 180 -10.13 2.83 5.09
N ARG A 181 -9.70 3.51 4.03
CA ARG A 181 -9.28 2.90 2.76
C ARG A 181 -7.90 3.41 2.36
N SER A 182 -7.11 2.58 1.71
CA SER A 182 -5.76 2.94 1.24
C SER A 182 -5.67 3.06 -0.27
N ILE A 183 -4.70 3.85 -0.70
CA ILE A 183 -4.19 3.82 -2.07
C ILE A 183 -2.98 2.90 -2.11
N THR A 184 -2.94 2.01 -3.08
CA THR A 184 -1.76 1.18 -3.36
C THR A 184 -1.10 1.64 -4.66
N VAL A 185 0.21 1.88 -4.63
CA VAL A 185 1.03 2.16 -5.81
C VAL A 185 1.97 0.98 -6.04
N LEU A 186 1.70 0.23 -7.11
CA LEU A 186 2.49 -0.92 -7.55
C LEU A 186 3.46 -0.48 -8.66
N ASP A 187 4.74 -0.40 -8.34
CA ASP A 187 5.78 -0.21 -9.35
C ASP A 187 6.21 -1.56 -9.90
N VAL A 188 5.78 -1.86 -11.13
CA VAL A 188 6.10 -3.12 -11.79
C VAL A 188 7.42 -3.09 -12.58
N THR A 189 8.25 -2.06 -12.37
CA THR A 189 9.61 -2.02 -12.93
C THR A 189 10.40 -3.23 -12.50
N GLY A 190 10.98 -3.95 -13.46
CA GLY A 190 11.81 -5.12 -13.20
C GLY A 190 11.05 -6.43 -13.09
N ILE A 191 9.71 -6.43 -13.11
CA ILE A 191 9.00 -7.68 -13.40
C ILE A 191 9.39 -8.07 -14.83
N GLY A 192 9.81 -9.32 -15.02
CA GLY A 192 10.01 -9.99 -16.29
C GLY A 192 8.90 -10.99 -16.59
N MET A 193 8.80 -11.40 -17.86
CA MET A 193 7.75 -12.33 -18.30
C MET A 193 7.87 -13.72 -17.65
N TYR A 194 9.08 -14.12 -17.22
CA TYR A 194 9.34 -15.39 -16.54
C TYR A 194 9.02 -15.35 -15.04
N ASP A 195 9.04 -14.17 -14.41
CA ASP A 195 8.66 -14.00 -12.99
C ASP A 195 7.17 -14.28 -12.77
N LEU A 196 6.38 -14.15 -13.84
CA LEU A 196 4.95 -14.41 -13.86
C LEU A 196 4.58 -15.88 -14.08
N GLY A 197 5.54 -16.80 -14.02
CA GLY A 197 5.32 -18.25 -14.02
C GLY A 197 5.81 -18.98 -12.77
N GLY A 198 6.46 -18.28 -11.84
CA GLY A 198 7.17 -18.89 -10.71
C GLY A 198 6.66 -18.44 -9.34
N GLU A 199 7.55 -18.44 -8.36
CA GLU A 199 7.24 -18.16 -6.95
C GLU A 199 6.76 -16.72 -6.68
N VAL A 200 7.18 -15.74 -7.49
CA VAL A 200 6.64 -14.38 -7.39
C VAL A 200 5.15 -14.37 -7.69
N LEU A 201 4.70 -15.11 -8.71
CA LEU A 201 3.28 -15.25 -9.01
C LEU A 201 2.54 -15.99 -7.90
N ASP A 202 3.12 -17.06 -7.34
CA ASP A 202 2.52 -17.77 -6.21
C ASP A 202 2.29 -16.84 -5.01
N PHE A 203 3.32 -16.07 -4.65
CA PHE A 203 3.23 -15.05 -3.61
C PHE A 203 2.11 -14.04 -3.90
N ILE A 204 2.08 -13.44 -5.10
CA ILE A 204 1.06 -12.45 -5.50
C ILE A 204 -0.35 -13.05 -5.42
N LYS A 205 -0.54 -14.29 -5.89
CA LYS A 205 -1.83 -14.98 -5.85
C LYS A 205 -2.29 -15.21 -4.42
N ARG A 206 -1.41 -15.72 -3.55
CA ARG A 206 -1.72 -16.01 -2.15
C ARG A 206 -1.98 -14.73 -1.37
N ALA A 207 -1.18 -13.69 -1.60
CA ALA A 207 -1.38 -12.35 -1.02
C ALA A 207 -2.74 -11.75 -1.43
N SER A 208 -3.05 -11.80 -2.72
CA SER A 208 -4.34 -11.32 -3.25
C SER A 208 -5.52 -12.12 -2.71
N ALA A 209 -5.36 -13.44 -2.54
CA ALA A 209 -6.41 -14.31 -2.03
C ALA A 209 -6.78 -13.96 -0.58
N PHE A 210 -5.79 -13.86 0.33
CA PHE A 210 -6.10 -13.56 1.73
C PHE A 210 -6.56 -12.11 1.92
N THR A 211 -5.94 -11.15 1.22
CA THR A 211 -6.36 -9.73 1.30
C THR A 211 -7.79 -9.57 0.78
N GLY A 212 -8.08 -10.18 -0.37
CA GLY A 212 -9.41 -10.25 -0.97
C GLY A 212 -10.42 -10.91 -0.05
N ALA A 213 -10.11 -12.02 0.62
CA ALA A 213 -11.04 -12.71 1.50
C ALA A 213 -11.33 -11.93 2.80
N HIS A 214 -10.30 -11.40 3.46
CA HIS A 214 -10.36 -11.00 4.87
C HIS A 214 -10.34 -9.49 5.12
N TYR A 215 -10.03 -8.68 4.10
CA TYR A 215 -9.97 -7.22 4.20
C TYR A 215 -10.91 -6.54 3.18
N PRO A 216 -12.22 -6.88 3.17
CA PRO A 216 -13.18 -6.28 2.24
C PRO A 216 -13.24 -4.76 2.38
N GLU A 217 -13.47 -4.08 1.24
CA GLU A 217 -13.66 -2.63 1.16
C GLU A 217 -12.57 -1.77 1.81
N ARG A 218 -11.35 -2.31 1.93
CA ARG A 218 -10.17 -1.58 2.44
C ARG A 218 -9.33 -0.92 1.35
N SER A 219 -9.51 -1.29 0.08
CA SER A 219 -8.83 -0.65 -1.05
C SER A 219 -9.68 0.47 -1.65
N ALA A 220 -9.13 1.68 -1.72
CA ALA A 220 -9.71 2.80 -2.48
C ALA A 220 -9.33 2.66 -3.96
N HIS A 221 -8.02 2.72 -4.26
CA HIS A 221 -7.50 2.57 -5.62
C HIS A 221 -6.15 1.85 -5.62
N ILE A 222 -5.88 1.15 -6.72
CA ILE A 222 -4.59 0.51 -7.01
C ILE A 222 -4.04 1.13 -8.30
N PHE A 223 -2.91 1.81 -8.21
CA PHE A 223 -2.20 2.37 -9.34
C PHE A 223 -1.03 1.48 -9.71
N ILE A 224 -1.00 1.00 -10.95
CA ILE A 224 0.11 0.21 -11.46
C ILE A 224 0.95 1.12 -12.36
N ILE A 225 2.23 1.32 -12.03
CA ILE A 225 3.12 2.26 -12.73
C ILE A 225 4.31 1.53 -13.35
N ASN A 226 4.96 2.17 -14.34
CA ASN A 226 6.09 1.62 -15.10
C ASN A 226 5.80 0.27 -15.77
N ILE A 227 4.60 0.17 -16.32
CA ILE A 227 4.08 -1.03 -16.95
C ILE A 227 4.92 -1.39 -18.18
N PRO A 228 5.54 -2.59 -18.24
CA PRO A 228 6.24 -3.03 -19.43
C PRO A 228 5.25 -3.31 -20.57
N GLY A 229 5.67 -3.14 -21.82
CA GLY A 229 4.78 -3.25 -22.98
C GLY A 229 4.02 -4.59 -23.10
N TRP A 230 4.57 -5.68 -22.53
CA TRP A 230 3.93 -7.00 -22.49
C TRP A 230 2.90 -7.16 -21.36
N PHE A 231 2.85 -6.29 -20.35
CA PHE A 231 1.97 -6.44 -19.18
C PHE A 231 0.49 -6.43 -19.55
N ASN A 232 0.12 -5.72 -20.62
CA ASN A 232 -1.25 -5.74 -21.16
C ASN A 232 -1.71 -7.16 -21.55
N MET A 233 -0.77 -8.03 -21.94
CA MET A 233 -1.04 -9.44 -22.22
C MET A 233 -1.37 -10.20 -20.94
N ILE A 234 -0.60 -10.03 -19.86
CA ILE A 234 -0.90 -10.65 -18.56
C ILE A 234 -2.17 -10.09 -17.97
N TRP A 235 -2.39 -8.78 -18.01
CA TRP A 235 -3.63 -8.18 -17.51
C TRP A 235 -4.87 -8.77 -18.18
N ARG A 236 -4.83 -9.02 -19.50
CA ARG A 236 -5.90 -9.75 -20.22
C ARG A 236 -6.14 -11.17 -19.68
N MET A 237 -5.09 -11.85 -19.22
CA MET A 237 -5.18 -13.21 -18.66
C MET A 237 -5.68 -13.22 -17.22
N VAL A 238 -5.26 -12.28 -16.36
CA VAL A 238 -5.69 -12.22 -14.95
C VAL A 238 -7.02 -11.50 -14.74
N LYS A 239 -7.42 -10.58 -15.63
CA LYS A 239 -8.66 -9.80 -15.51
C LYS A 239 -9.92 -10.64 -15.26
N PRO A 240 -10.12 -11.82 -15.88
CA PRO A 240 -11.28 -12.68 -15.59
C PRO A 240 -11.32 -13.22 -14.15
N LEU A 241 -10.17 -13.31 -13.49
CA LEU A 241 -10.00 -13.89 -12.14
C LEU A 241 -10.18 -12.86 -11.02
N ILE A 242 -10.23 -11.57 -11.35
CA ILE A 242 -10.36 -10.47 -10.38
C ILE A 242 -11.84 -10.14 -10.24
N ASP A 243 -12.37 -9.96 -9.03
CA ASP A 243 -13.76 -9.54 -8.83
C ASP A 243 -14.02 -8.17 -9.51
N PRO A 244 -15.18 -7.95 -10.16
CA PRO A 244 -15.50 -6.70 -10.84
C PRO A 244 -15.28 -5.42 -10.01
N VAL A 245 -15.59 -5.44 -8.70
CA VAL A 245 -15.40 -4.27 -7.82
C VAL A 245 -13.92 -3.93 -7.69
N THR A 246 -13.05 -4.94 -7.61
CA THR A 246 -11.61 -4.76 -7.58
C THR A 246 -11.08 -4.28 -8.92
N ARG A 247 -11.68 -4.68 -10.06
CA ARG A 247 -11.27 -4.19 -11.40
C ARG A 247 -11.51 -2.70 -11.57
N GLU A 248 -12.63 -2.17 -11.07
CA GLU A 248 -12.97 -0.75 -11.17
C GLU A 248 -12.01 0.13 -10.36
N LYS A 249 -11.37 -0.44 -9.35
CA LYS A 249 -10.39 0.24 -8.48
C LYS A 249 -8.97 0.24 -9.07
N VAL A 250 -8.69 -0.56 -10.11
CA VAL A 250 -7.35 -0.69 -10.71
C VAL A 250 -7.18 0.28 -11.87
N HIS A 251 -6.23 1.20 -11.72
CA HIS A 251 -5.83 2.16 -12.73
C HIS A 251 -4.48 1.78 -13.30
N SER A 252 -4.43 1.53 -14.61
CA SER A 252 -3.20 1.28 -15.35
C SER A 252 -3.04 2.37 -16.42
N PRO A 253 -1.84 2.91 -16.67
CA PRO A 253 -1.61 3.87 -17.76
C PRO A 253 -1.89 3.27 -19.14
N ALA A 254 -2.09 1.96 -19.30
CA ALA A 254 -2.59 1.36 -20.54
C ALA A 254 -4.13 1.29 -20.62
N SER A 255 -4.83 1.43 -19.49
CA SER A 255 -6.28 1.70 -19.43
C SER A 255 -6.58 3.16 -19.80
N VAL A 256 -5.58 4.03 -19.70
CA VAL A 256 -5.57 5.37 -20.28
C VAL A 256 -5.07 5.20 -21.71
N LEU A 257 -6.01 4.91 -22.62
CA LEU A 257 -5.72 4.87 -24.05
C LEU A 257 -4.86 6.06 -24.45
N PHE A 258 -3.79 5.76 -25.18
CA PHE A 258 -3.10 6.67 -26.07
C PHE A 258 -4.09 7.67 -26.69
N VAL A 259 -3.99 8.93 -26.28
CA VAL A 259 -4.29 10.05 -27.16
C VAL A 259 -2.96 10.74 -27.39
N ALA A 260 -2.32 10.35 -28.49
CA ALA A 260 -1.38 11.21 -29.18
C ALA A 260 -2.16 11.91 -30.30
N PRO A 261 -1.65 13.06 -30.75
CA PRO A 261 -2.09 14.42 -30.41
C PRO A 261 -3.60 14.69 -30.48
#